data_AF-A0A4U9CZ92-F1
#
_entry.id   AF-A0A4U9CZ92-F1
#
_cell.length_a   1.000
_cell.length_b   1.000
_cell.length_c   1.000
_cell.angle_alpha   90.00
_cell.angle_beta   90.00
_cell.angle_gamma   90.00
#
_symmetry.space_group_name_H-M   'P 1'
#
loop_
_entity.id
_entity.type
_entity.pdbx_description
1 polymer ?
#
loop_
_entity_poly.entity_id
_entity_poly.type
_entity_poly.pdbx_seq_one_letter_code
_entity_poly.pdbx_strand_id
1 'polypeptide(L)'
;MGWLTHEVGWSHVFFFMGGLGIVISFVWLKVIHEPNQHPGVNQKELDYIAAGGALINMDQKKNAQKVPFSEKWGQIKQLIGSRMMVGIYIGQYCINALTYFFITWFPVYLVQARGMSILKAGFVASVPAICGFVGGVLGGIISDWLMRRTGSLNIARKTPIVLGMLLSMVMVFCNYVNAEWMIIGFMAMAFFGKGIGALGWAVMADTAPKEISGLSGGLFNMFGNISGIVHAYCHRLHRRDDGLVQRGADLCRGACAGGGTELPGAGGGY
;
A
#
# COMPACT_ATOMS: atom_id res chain seq x y z
N MET A 1 -4.26 16.15 10.02
CA MET A 1 -5.08 16.37 8.81
C MET A 1 -6.54 16.62 9.17
N GLY A 2 -7.28 15.66 9.74
CA GLY A 2 -8.71 15.83 10.03
C GLY A 2 -9.11 17.06 10.85
N TRP A 3 -8.31 17.42 11.87
CA TRP A 3 -8.52 18.66 12.64
C TRP A 3 -8.28 19.93 11.80
N LEU A 4 -7.25 19.92 10.94
CA LEU A 4 -6.92 21.04 10.07
C LEU A 4 -8.01 21.28 9.01
N THR A 5 -8.60 20.20 8.47
CA THR A 5 -9.73 20.29 7.53
C THR A 5 -11.00 20.79 8.20
N HIS A 6 -11.21 20.46 9.48
CA HIS A 6 -12.39 20.85 10.25
C HIS A 6 -12.36 22.34 10.63
N GLU A 7 -11.22 22.84 11.12
CA GLU A 7 -11.10 24.20 11.64
C GLU A 7 -10.86 25.25 10.53
N VAL A 8 -10.03 24.92 9.53
CA VAL A 8 -9.47 25.92 8.61
C VAL A 8 -9.88 25.69 7.15
N GLY A 9 -10.61 24.60 6.88
CA GLY A 9 -11.04 24.22 5.53
C GLY A 9 -9.99 23.44 4.74
N TRP A 10 -10.48 22.73 3.72
CA TRP A 10 -9.72 21.71 2.98
C TRP A 10 -8.54 22.25 2.15
N SER A 11 -8.60 23.50 1.72
CA SER A 11 -7.56 24.15 0.90
C SER A 11 -6.27 24.41 1.67
N HIS A 12 -6.34 24.72 2.97
CA HIS A 12 -5.16 25.01 3.81
C HIS A 12 -4.27 23.78 4.04
N VAL A 13 -4.84 22.58 3.94
CA VAL A 13 -4.09 21.33 4.03
C VAL A 13 -3.03 21.22 2.92
N PHE A 14 -3.36 21.72 1.71
CA PHE A 14 -2.44 21.71 0.58
C PHE A 14 -1.32 22.74 0.74
N PHE A 15 -1.64 23.95 1.22
CA PHE A 15 -0.62 24.97 1.49
C PHE A 15 0.35 24.54 2.58
N PHE A 16 -0.14 23.94 3.66
CA PHE A 16 0.72 23.45 4.74
C PHE A 16 1.63 22.31 4.28
N MET A 17 1.08 21.30 3.60
CA MET A 17 1.89 20.18 3.08
C MET A 17 2.86 20.61 1.99
N GLY A 18 2.45 21.52 1.10
CA GLY A 18 3.31 22.08 0.06
C GLY A 18 4.46 22.89 0.64
N GLY A 19 4.18 23.78 1.58
CA GLY A 19 5.21 24.57 2.28
C GLY A 19 6.21 23.70 3.03
N LEU A 20 5.72 22.69 3.77
CA LEU A 20 6.58 21.73 4.46
C LEU A 20 7.47 20.96 3.47
N GLY A 21 6.93 20.55 2.32
CA GLY A 21 7.69 19.88 1.26
C GLY A 21 8.81 20.74 0.69
N ILE A 22 8.57 22.04 0.50
CA ILE A 22 9.60 22.99 0.03
C ILE A 22 10.73 23.11 1.06
N VAL A 23 10.38 23.29 2.34
CA VAL A 23 11.38 23.40 3.43
C VAL A 23 12.23 22.12 3.50
N ILE A 24 11.60 20.95 3.46
CA ILE A 24 12.30 19.66 3.46
C ILE A 24 13.21 19.53 2.24
N SER A 25 12.79 20.00 1.06
CA SER A 25 13.60 19.97 -0.16
C SER A 25 14.88 20.80 -0.02
N PHE A 26 14.80 21.99 0.58
CA PHE A 26 15.98 22.81 0.85
C PHE A 26 16.92 22.15 1.87
N VAL A 27 16.38 21.53 2.92
CA VAL A 27 17.18 20.76 3.88
C VAL A 27 17.85 19.57 3.20
N TRP A 28 17.12 18.84 2.35
CA TRP A 28 17.65 17.69 1.60
C TRP A 28 18.85 18.07 0.73
N LEU A 29 18.73 19.15 -0.05
CA LEU A 29 19.81 19.66 -0.90
C LEU A 29 21.05 20.08 -0.11
N LYS A 30 20.87 20.52 1.14
CA LYS A 30 21.97 20.95 2.00
C LYS A 30 22.60 19.81 2.81
N VAL A 31 21.86 18.74 3.10
CA VAL A 31 22.32 17.67 4.00
C VAL A 31 22.82 16.46 3.20
N ILE A 32 22.13 16.07 2.13
CA ILE A 32 22.50 14.88 1.35
C ILE A 32 23.55 15.26 0.31
N HIS A 33 24.75 14.74 0.54
CA HIS A 33 25.87 14.78 -0.38
C HIS A 33 26.28 13.36 -0.74
N GLU A 34 26.93 13.20 -1.89
CA GLU A 34 27.52 11.93 -2.29
C GLU A 34 28.54 11.46 -1.24
N PRO A 35 28.67 10.15 -0.98
CA PRO A 35 29.65 9.63 -0.04
C PRO A 35 31.07 10.15 -0.31
N ASN A 36 31.43 10.30 -1.59
CA ASN A 36 32.73 10.80 -2.04
C ASN A 36 32.91 12.31 -1.89
N GLN A 37 31.81 13.07 -1.73
CA GLN A 37 31.81 14.53 -1.64
C GLN A 37 31.32 15.01 -0.26
N HIS A 38 31.06 14.11 0.68
CA HIS A 38 30.52 14.46 1.97
C HIS A 38 31.62 15.11 2.84
N PRO A 39 31.43 16.36 3.32
CA PRO A 39 32.48 17.12 4.00
C PRO A 39 32.92 16.53 5.35
N GLY A 40 32.14 15.59 5.90
CA GLY A 40 32.42 14.91 7.16
C GLY A 40 32.93 13.47 7.05
N VAL A 41 33.14 12.94 5.84
CA VAL A 41 33.54 11.53 5.65
C VAL A 41 35.06 11.38 5.62
N ASN A 42 35.57 10.37 6.32
CA ASN A 42 36.99 10.04 6.35
C ASN A 42 37.33 8.93 5.35
N GLN A 43 38.55 8.91 4.81
CA GLN A 43 39.01 7.91 3.84
C GLN A 43 38.88 6.47 4.37
N LYS A 44 39.10 6.26 5.68
CA LYS A 44 38.90 4.96 6.34
C LYS A 44 37.44 4.50 6.34
N GLU A 45 36.50 5.44 6.38
CA GLU A 45 35.06 5.15 6.34
C GLU A 45 34.64 4.83 4.91
N LEU A 46 35.19 5.54 3.91
CA LEU A 46 35.03 5.19 2.50
C LEU A 46 35.55 3.78 2.19
N ASP A 47 36.73 3.42 2.72
CA ASP A 47 37.32 2.09 2.51
C ASP A 47 36.50 0.99 3.22
N TYR A 48 35.91 1.29 4.38
CA TYR A 48 34.99 0.38 5.06
C TYR A 48 33.69 0.18 4.26
N ILE A 49 33.13 1.26 3.71
CA ILE A 49 31.94 1.23 2.86
C ILE A 49 32.24 0.47 1.55
N ALA A 50 33.43 0.67 0.97
CA ALA A 50 33.95 -0.08 -0.18
C ALA A 50 34.00 -1.58 0.10
N ALA A 51 34.61 -1.95 1.24
CA ALA A 51 34.78 -3.32 1.68
C ALA A 51 33.44 -4.00 2.00
N GLY A 52 32.46 -3.24 2.48
CA GLY A 52 31.07 -3.67 2.68
C GLY A 52 30.29 -3.93 1.38
N GLY A 53 30.92 -3.70 0.21
CA GLY A 53 30.33 -3.96 -1.09
C GLY A 53 29.31 -2.91 -1.52
N ALA A 54 29.31 -1.74 -0.90
CA ALA A 54 28.55 -0.58 -1.33
C ALA A 54 29.20 0.04 -2.57
N LEU A 55 28.37 0.41 -3.54
CA LEU A 55 28.82 0.99 -4.79
C LEU A 55 29.13 2.48 -4.62
N ILE A 56 30.26 2.80 -3.99
CA ILE A 56 30.80 4.16 -3.82
C ILE A 56 31.03 4.89 -5.15
N ASN A 57 31.07 4.17 -6.28
CA ASN A 57 31.29 4.71 -7.62
C ASN A 57 30.10 4.49 -8.57
N MET A 58 28.86 4.44 -8.07
CA MET A 58 27.67 4.33 -8.94
C MET A 58 27.47 5.54 -9.87
N ASP A 59 27.80 6.75 -9.40
CA ASP A 59 27.63 8.00 -10.16
C ASP A 59 28.93 8.54 -10.79
N GLN A 60 30.08 7.87 -10.58
CA GLN A 60 31.21 8.13 -11.47
C GLN A 60 30.80 7.67 -12.86
N LYS A 61 30.61 8.63 -13.78
CA LYS A 61 30.40 8.45 -15.23
C LYS A 61 31.48 7.55 -15.86
N LYS A 62 31.54 6.27 -15.51
CA LYS A 62 32.07 5.24 -16.40
C LYS A 62 30.98 5.04 -17.41
N ASN A 63 31.22 5.59 -18.61
CA ASN A 63 30.47 5.38 -19.84
C ASN A 63 29.34 4.36 -19.63
N ALA A 64 28.11 4.85 -19.44
CA ALA A 64 26.94 4.00 -19.41
C ALA A 64 26.88 3.27 -20.75
N GLN A 65 27.57 2.13 -20.85
CA GLN A 65 27.39 1.20 -21.93
C GLN A 65 25.92 0.85 -21.86
N LYS A 66 25.15 1.34 -22.83
CA LYS A 66 23.74 1.02 -22.96
C LYS A 66 23.69 -0.49 -23.13
N VAL A 67 23.43 -1.21 -22.04
CA VAL A 67 23.26 -2.65 -22.06
C VAL A 67 22.22 -2.95 -23.15
N PRO A 68 22.56 -3.75 -24.16
CA PRO A 68 21.70 -3.96 -25.32
C PRO A 68 20.32 -4.47 -24.87
N PHE A 69 19.26 -4.01 -25.54
CA PHE A 69 17.88 -4.33 -25.16
C PHE A 69 17.61 -5.84 -25.09
N SER A 70 18.33 -6.64 -25.88
CA SER A 70 18.28 -8.11 -25.85
C SER A 70 18.78 -8.71 -24.52
N GLU A 71 19.86 -8.18 -23.95
CA GLU A 71 20.36 -8.62 -22.64
C GLU A 71 19.42 -8.18 -21.50
N LYS A 72 18.86 -6.97 -21.59
CA LYS A 72 17.81 -6.53 -20.65
C LYS A 72 16.60 -7.44 -20.71
N TRP A 73 16.19 -7.88 -21.89
CA TRP A 73 15.05 -8.79 -22.06
C TRP A 73 15.35 -10.20 -21.53
N GLY A 74 16.57 -10.70 -21.73
CA GLY A 74 17.05 -11.96 -21.15
C GLY A 74 17.06 -11.91 -19.61
N GLN A 75 17.52 -10.79 -19.04
CA GLN A 75 17.52 -10.54 -17.60
C GLN A 75 16.10 -10.42 -17.05
N ILE A 76 15.21 -9.69 -17.72
CA ILE A 76 13.78 -9.61 -17.34
C ILE A 76 13.14 -11.01 -17.35
N LYS A 77 13.43 -11.82 -18.37
CA LYS A 77 12.92 -13.20 -18.45
C LYS A 77 13.48 -14.08 -17.33
N GLN A 78 14.73 -13.89 -16.95
CA GLN A 78 15.34 -14.59 -15.80
C GLN A 78 14.72 -14.16 -14.47
N LEU A 79 14.43 -12.86 -14.30
CA LEU A 79 13.74 -12.33 -13.12
C LEU A 79 12.31 -12.87 -13.01
N ILE A 80 11.55 -12.86 -14.11
CA ILE A 80 10.17 -13.37 -14.15
C ILE A 80 10.15 -14.91 -14.05
N GLY A 81 11.18 -15.60 -14.54
CA GLY A 81 11.30 -17.05 -14.45
C GLY A 81 11.68 -17.58 -13.05
N SER A 82 12.22 -16.73 -12.18
CA SER A 82 12.59 -17.13 -10.83
C SER A 82 11.35 -17.28 -9.94
N ARG A 83 11.08 -18.50 -9.46
CA ARG A 83 9.96 -18.81 -8.55
C ARG A 83 9.97 -17.93 -7.29
N MET A 84 11.15 -17.51 -6.84
CA MET A 84 11.31 -16.63 -5.68
C MET A 84 10.85 -15.20 -5.98
N MET A 85 11.22 -14.64 -7.13
CA MET A 85 10.79 -13.30 -7.56
C MET A 85 9.28 -13.24 -7.83
N VAL A 86 8.71 -14.27 -8.46
CA VAL A 86 7.26 -14.36 -8.68
C VAL A 86 6.50 -14.35 -7.35
N GLY A 87 6.95 -15.11 -6.36
CA GLY A 87 6.36 -15.09 -5.02
C GLY A 87 6.40 -13.71 -4.35
N ILE A 88 7.50 -12.98 -4.54
CA ILE A 88 7.67 -11.61 -4.03
C ILE A 88 6.74 -10.62 -4.77
N TYR A 89 6.57 -10.76 -6.09
CA TYR A 89 5.64 -9.93 -6.86
C TYR A 89 4.19 -10.15 -6.46
N ILE A 90 3.77 -11.42 -6.30
CA ILE A 90 2.43 -11.74 -5.78
C ILE A 90 2.26 -11.19 -4.37
N GLY A 91 3.29 -11.35 -3.52
CA GLY A 91 3.25 -10.82 -2.17
C GLY A 91 3.09 -9.31 -2.13
N GLN A 92 3.83 -8.59 -2.97
CA GLN A 92 3.73 -7.14 -3.10
C GLN A 92 2.37 -6.71 -3.66
N TYR A 93 1.82 -7.47 -4.62
CA TYR A 93 0.47 -7.25 -5.15
C TYR A 93 -0.57 -7.30 -4.02
N CYS A 94 -0.54 -8.34 -3.18
CA CYS A 94 -1.46 -8.50 -2.04
C CYS A 94 -1.28 -7.37 -1.01
N ILE A 95 -0.04 -7.01 -0.68
CA ILE A 95 0.28 -5.92 0.25
C ILE A 95 -0.26 -4.58 -0.25
N ASN A 96 -0.08 -4.29 -1.54
CA ASN A 96 -0.61 -3.07 -2.14
C ASN A 96 -2.14 -3.10 -2.24
N ALA A 97 -2.75 -4.25 -2.56
CA ALA A 97 -4.20 -4.39 -2.58
C ALA A 97 -4.82 -4.10 -1.20
N LEU A 98 -4.24 -4.66 -0.12
CA LEU A 98 -4.63 -4.34 1.25
C LEU A 98 -4.44 -2.85 1.57
N THR A 99 -3.33 -2.26 1.13
CA THR A 99 -3.05 -0.84 1.36
C THR A 99 -4.11 0.05 0.70
N TYR A 100 -4.44 -0.20 -0.56
CA TYR A 100 -5.49 0.56 -1.26
C TYR A 100 -6.88 0.32 -0.66
N PHE A 101 -7.20 -0.91 -0.28
CA PHE A 101 -8.45 -1.21 0.42
C PHE A 101 -8.63 -0.36 1.69
N PHE A 102 -7.58 -0.26 2.51
CA PHE A 102 -7.63 0.53 3.74
C PHE A 102 -7.60 2.04 3.53
N ILE A 103 -7.02 2.54 2.44
CA ILE A 103 -7.03 3.98 2.16
C ILE A 103 -8.38 4.41 1.60
N THR A 104 -8.97 3.62 0.69
CA THR A 104 -10.16 4.04 -0.05
C THR A 104 -11.47 3.58 0.58
N TRP A 105 -11.52 2.33 1.02
CA TRP A 105 -12.77 1.66 1.41
C TRP A 105 -13.01 1.73 2.91
N PHE A 106 -11.96 1.60 3.70
CA PHE A 106 -12.07 1.48 5.13
C PHE A 106 -12.70 2.70 5.83
N PRO A 107 -12.29 3.97 5.56
CA PRO A 107 -12.97 5.12 6.16
C PRO A 107 -14.45 5.20 5.74
N VAL A 108 -14.75 4.90 4.48
CA VAL A 108 -16.12 4.90 3.95
C VAL A 108 -16.97 3.82 4.62
N TYR A 109 -16.42 2.62 4.82
CA TYR A 109 -17.09 1.51 5.51
C TYR A 109 -17.43 1.87 6.95
N LEU A 110 -16.50 2.49 7.70
CA LEU A 110 -16.76 2.92 9.08
C LEU A 110 -17.84 4.01 9.16
N VAL A 111 -17.91 4.92 8.19
CA VAL A 111 -18.91 6.01 8.19
C VAL A 111 -20.26 5.52 7.68
N GLN A 112 -20.32 4.86 6.52
CA GLN A 112 -21.57 4.51 5.85
C GLN A 112 -22.21 3.23 6.39
N ALA A 113 -21.43 2.16 6.57
CA ALA A 113 -21.98 0.87 7.00
C ALA A 113 -22.15 0.77 8.52
N ARG A 114 -21.35 1.54 9.28
CA ARG A 114 -21.35 1.50 10.75
C ARG A 114 -21.87 2.79 11.39
N GLY A 115 -22.19 3.82 10.60
CA GLY A 115 -22.80 5.06 11.09
C GLY A 115 -21.89 5.90 12.00
N MET A 116 -20.57 5.68 12.01
CA MET A 116 -19.67 6.47 12.84
C MET A 116 -19.50 7.89 12.30
N SER A 117 -19.34 8.85 13.21
CA SER A 117 -18.95 10.21 12.83
C SER A 117 -17.60 10.20 12.12
N ILE A 118 -17.42 11.10 11.16
CA ILE A 118 -16.19 11.24 10.36
C ILE A 118 -14.96 11.40 11.27
N LEU A 119 -15.12 12.11 12.38
CA LEU A 119 -14.07 12.38 13.35
C LEU A 119 -13.66 11.09 14.10
N LYS A 120 -14.62 10.30 14.58
CA LYS A 120 -14.36 9.01 15.23
C LYS A 120 -13.77 8.00 14.24
N ALA A 121 -14.28 7.96 13.01
CA ALA A 121 -13.77 7.10 11.95
C ALA A 121 -12.30 7.40 11.60
N GLY A 122 -11.90 8.68 11.59
CA GLY A 122 -10.50 9.07 11.38
C GLY A 122 -9.56 8.61 12.49
N PHE A 123 -9.96 8.75 13.76
CA PHE A 123 -9.18 8.24 14.90
C PHE A 123 -9.07 6.72 14.88
N VAL A 124 -10.19 6.04 14.65
CA VAL A 124 -10.23 4.57 14.54
C VAL A 124 -9.37 4.10 13.38
N ALA A 125 -9.37 4.81 12.26
CA ALA A 125 -8.57 4.44 11.10
C ALA A 125 -7.06 4.58 11.31
N SER A 126 -6.65 5.36 12.31
CA SER A 126 -5.25 5.52 12.68
C SER A 126 -4.71 4.32 13.44
N VAL A 127 -5.57 3.55 14.14
CA VAL A 127 -5.15 2.38 14.95
C VAL A 127 -4.51 1.30 14.09
N PRO A 128 -5.12 0.82 12.98
CA PRO A 128 -4.46 -0.14 12.10
C PRO A 128 -3.15 0.39 11.52
N ALA A 129 -3.07 1.68 11.18
CA ALA A 129 -1.86 2.28 10.63
C ALA A 129 -0.68 2.20 11.63
N ILE A 130 -0.94 2.49 12.91
CA ILE A 130 0.07 2.37 13.98
C ILE A 130 0.48 0.90 14.16
N CYS A 131 -0.48 -0.02 14.21
CA CYS A 131 -0.19 -1.45 14.30
C CYS A 131 0.64 -1.95 13.11
N GLY A 132 0.36 -1.46 11.90
CA GLY A 132 1.15 -1.76 10.71
C GLY A 132 2.59 -1.23 10.79
N PHE A 133 2.79 -0.04 11.37
CA PHE A 133 4.12 0.51 11.62
C PHE A 133 4.91 -0.36 12.61
N VAL A 134 4.31 -0.71 13.75
CA VAL A 134 4.93 -1.60 14.75
C VAL A 134 5.24 -2.97 14.14
N GLY A 135 4.30 -3.53 13.36
CA GLY A 135 4.50 -4.78 12.63
C GLY A 135 5.67 -4.73 11.65
N GLY A 136 5.87 -3.60 10.95
CA GLY A 136 7.01 -3.40 10.05
C GLY A 136 8.35 -3.40 10.78
N VAL A 137 8.44 -2.66 11.89
CA VAL A 137 9.66 -2.63 12.73
C VAL A 137 9.97 -4.02 13.28
N LEU A 138 8.95 -4.71 13.84
CA LEU A 138 9.12 -6.06 14.35
C LEU A 138 9.45 -7.06 13.25
N GLY A 139 8.86 -6.93 12.05
CA GLY A 139 9.19 -7.77 10.90
C GLY A 139 10.66 -7.69 10.51
N GLY A 140 11.24 -6.48 10.54
CA GLY A 140 12.68 -6.27 10.34
C GLY A 140 13.51 -6.95 11.42
N ILE A 141 13.18 -6.73 12.69
CA ILE A 141 13.91 -7.34 13.83
C ILE A 141 13.83 -8.87 13.78
N ILE A 142 12.65 -9.44 13.50
CA ILE A 142 12.44 -10.89 13.37
C ILE A 142 13.25 -11.44 12.20
N SER A 143 13.27 -10.75 11.06
CA SER A 143 14.06 -11.14 9.89
C SER A 143 15.56 -11.15 10.21
N ASP A 144 16.07 -10.11 10.85
CA ASP A 144 17.49 -10.01 11.20
C ASP A 144 17.89 -11.04 12.25
N TRP A 145 17.03 -11.29 13.24
CA TRP A 145 17.23 -12.34 14.24
C TRP A 145 17.27 -13.72 13.59
N LEU A 146 16.33 -14.00 12.67
CA LEU A 146 16.25 -15.28 11.97
C LEU A 146 17.43 -15.48 11.01
N MET A 147 17.92 -14.41 10.39
CA MET A 147 19.13 -14.40 9.57
C MET A 147 20.37 -14.77 10.40
N ARG A 148 20.54 -14.19 11.59
CA ARG A 148 21.64 -14.50 12.51
C ARG A 148 21.60 -15.94 13.03
N ARG A 149 20.41 -16.49 13.25
CA ARG A 149 20.20 -17.86 13.76
C ARG A 149 20.36 -18.95 12.70
N THR A 150 19.89 -18.70 11.48
CA THR A 150 19.71 -19.75 10.46
C THR A 150 20.76 -19.67 9.35
N GLY A 151 21.42 -18.52 9.16
CA GLY A 151 22.38 -18.30 8.09
C GLY A 151 21.80 -18.33 6.67
N SER A 152 20.50 -18.63 6.51
CA SER A 152 19.81 -18.71 5.24
C SER A 152 18.92 -17.50 5.01
N LEU A 153 19.29 -16.68 4.01
CA LEU A 153 18.50 -15.55 3.51
C LEU A 153 17.08 -15.94 3.11
N ASN A 154 16.91 -17.16 2.59
CA ASN A 154 15.63 -17.65 2.09
C ASN A 154 14.63 -17.86 3.25
N ILE A 155 15.10 -18.47 4.35
CA ILE A 155 14.27 -18.73 5.53
C ILE A 155 14.05 -17.45 6.33
N ALA A 156 15.10 -16.63 6.49
CA ALA A 156 15.02 -15.36 7.19
C ALA A 156 13.94 -14.42 6.63
N ARG A 157 13.78 -14.43 5.30
CA ARG A 157 12.92 -13.48 4.60
C ARG A 157 11.56 -14.06 4.19
N LYS A 158 11.47 -15.35 3.85
CA LYS A 158 10.17 -15.95 3.52
C LYS A 158 9.29 -16.16 4.74
N THR A 159 9.86 -16.55 5.87
CA THR A 159 9.08 -16.89 7.06
C THR A 159 8.26 -15.71 7.57
N PRO A 160 8.80 -14.49 7.74
CA PRO A 160 8.00 -13.33 8.14
C PRO A 160 6.94 -12.95 7.09
N ILE A 161 7.24 -13.09 5.79
CA ILE A 161 6.29 -12.80 4.71
C ILE A 161 5.08 -13.75 4.78
N VAL A 162 5.33 -15.06 4.87
CA VAL A 162 4.27 -16.06 4.93
C VAL A 162 3.45 -15.92 6.21
N LEU A 163 4.10 -15.77 7.37
CA LEU A 163 3.42 -15.56 8.65
C LEU A 163 2.60 -14.27 8.65
N GLY A 164 3.14 -13.19 8.11
CA GLY A 164 2.43 -11.92 7.98
C GLY A 164 1.19 -12.01 7.08
N MET A 165 1.28 -12.75 5.98
CA MET A 165 0.13 -12.97 5.09
C MET A 165 -0.94 -13.86 5.70
N LEU A 166 -0.55 -14.94 6.40
CA LEU A 166 -1.49 -15.79 7.13
C LEU A 166 -2.20 -14.99 8.22
N LEU A 167 -1.48 -14.14 8.96
CA LEU A 167 -2.08 -13.26 9.95
C LEU A 167 -3.03 -12.24 9.33
N SER A 168 -2.75 -11.79 8.09
CA SER A 168 -3.63 -10.88 7.36
C SER A 168 -4.96 -11.53 6.95
N MET A 169 -5.05 -12.86 6.88
CA MET A 169 -6.31 -13.58 6.58
C MET A 169 -7.37 -13.41 7.66
N VAL A 170 -6.98 -12.98 8.87
CA VAL A 170 -7.91 -12.70 9.97
C VAL A 170 -8.93 -11.61 9.59
N MET A 171 -8.63 -10.80 8.57
CA MET A 171 -9.54 -9.81 8.02
C MET A 171 -10.88 -10.37 7.52
N VAL A 172 -10.94 -11.65 7.13
CA VAL A 172 -12.19 -12.30 6.68
C VAL A 172 -13.21 -12.38 7.82
N PHE A 173 -12.74 -12.52 9.07
CA PHE A 173 -13.62 -12.58 10.24
C PHE A 173 -14.34 -11.25 10.53
N CYS A 174 -13.89 -10.13 9.94
CA CYS A 174 -14.59 -8.85 10.04
C CYS A 174 -16.00 -8.89 9.44
N ASN A 175 -16.27 -9.78 8.47
CA ASN A 175 -17.60 -9.91 7.86
C ASN A 175 -18.61 -10.59 8.81
N TYR A 176 -18.13 -11.52 9.64
CA TYR A 176 -18.98 -12.32 10.52
C TYR A 176 -19.28 -11.67 11.87
N VAL A 177 -18.65 -10.53 12.18
CA VAL A 177 -18.73 -9.91 13.50
C VAL A 177 -19.37 -8.52 13.43
N ASN A 178 -20.43 -8.34 14.23
CA ASN A 178 -21.18 -7.09 14.29
C ASN A 178 -20.69 -6.12 15.37
N ALA A 179 -19.68 -6.46 16.17
CA ALA A 179 -19.18 -5.59 17.23
C ALA A 179 -18.02 -4.69 16.73
N GLU A 180 -18.15 -3.36 16.88
CA GLU A 180 -17.20 -2.37 16.34
C GLU A 180 -15.75 -2.59 16.80
N TRP A 181 -15.56 -2.77 18.10
CA TRP A 181 -14.24 -3.02 18.72
C TRP A 181 -13.51 -4.26 18.18
N MET A 182 -14.25 -5.32 17.85
CA MET A 182 -13.66 -6.56 17.31
C MET A 182 -13.23 -6.38 15.86
N ILE A 183 -13.99 -5.63 15.06
CA ILE A 183 -13.59 -5.28 13.68
C ILE A 183 -12.29 -4.48 13.70
N ILE A 184 -12.19 -3.49 14.59
CA ILE A 184 -10.98 -2.68 14.75
C ILE A 184 -9.79 -3.58 15.16
N GLY A 185 -10.01 -4.51 16.09
CA GLY A 185 -8.99 -5.47 16.53
C GLY A 185 -8.51 -6.40 15.39
N PHE A 186 -9.42 -6.99 14.63
CA PHE A 186 -9.07 -7.84 13.48
C PHE A 186 -8.37 -7.04 12.38
N MET A 187 -8.79 -5.81 12.13
CA MET A 187 -8.14 -4.93 11.17
C MET A 187 -6.74 -4.48 11.62
N ALA A 188 -6.57 -4.18 12.91
CA ALA A 188 -5.27 -3.89 13.49
C ALA A 188 -4.32 -5.09 13.38
N MET A 189 -4.81 -6.29 13.66
CA MET A 189 -4.07 -7.55 13.51
C MET A 189 -3.70 -7.82 12.04
N ALA A 190 -4.62 -7.58 11.11
CA ALA A 190 -4.35 -7.74 9.69
C ALA A 190 -3.28 -6.75 9.19
N PHE A 191 -3.33 -5.49 9.64
CA PHE A 191 -2.31 -4.49 9.29
C PHE A 191 -0.96 -4.78 9.94
N PHE A 192 -0.95 -5.29 11.16
CA PHE A 192 0.25 -5.79 11.83
C PHE A 192 0.89 -6.93 11.03
N GLY A 193 0.09 -7.91 10.57
CA GLY A 193 0.55 -8.99 9.69
C GLY A 193 1.13 -8.48 8.37
N LYS A 194 0.43 -7.55 7.70
CA LYS A 194 0.94 -6.84 6.53
C LYS A 194 2.26 -6.12 6.81
N GLY A 195 2.41 -5.53 7.99
CA GLY A 195 3.64 -4.88 8.46
C GLY A 195 4.80 -5.87 8.54
N ILE A 196 4.61 -7.01 9.21
CA ILE A 196 5.63 -8.06 9.33
C ILE A 196 6.05 -8.57 7.94
N GLY A 197 5.10 -8.71 7.02
CA GLY A 197 5.36 -9.16 5.66
C GLY A 197 5.96 -8.12 4.72
N ALA A 198 6.16 -6.87 5.16
CA ALA A 198 6.62 -5.76 4.32
C ALA A 198 8.15 -5.79 4.02
N LEU A 199 8.74 -6.99 3.95
CA LEU A 199 10.16 -7.20 3.63
C LEU A 199 10.45 -7.35 2.14
N GLY A 200 9.43 -7.25 1.28
CA GLY A 200 9.53 -7.50 -0.16
C GLY A 200 10.63 -6.69 -0.86
N TRP A 201 10.80 -5.42 -0.49
CA TRP A 201 11.87 -4.55 -1.00
C TRP A 201 13.27 -5.03 -0.61
N ALA A 202 13.45 -5.46 0.64
CA ALA A 202 14.71 -6.03 1.07
C ALA A 202 15.01 -7.29 0.26
N VAL A 203 14.06 -8.23 0.17
CA VAL A 203 14.27 -9.49 -0.57
C VAL A 203 14.60 -9.24 -2.04
N MET A 204 13.94 -8.27 -2.67
CA MET A 204 14.24 -7.84 -4.02
C MET A 204 15.67 -7.29 -4.13
N ALA A 205 16.11 -6.43 -3.21
CA ALA A 205 17.47 -5.87 -3.22
C ALA A 205 18.57 -6.93 -3.05
N ASP A 206 18.32 -7.98 -2.26
CA ASP A 206 19.28 -9.08 -2.06
C ASP A 206 19.30 -10.09 -3.22
N THR A 207 18.17 -10.25 -3.92
CA THR A 207 18.05 -11.25 -5.00
C THR A 207 18.35 -10.65 -6.38
N ALA A 208 18.21 -9.33 -6.53
CA ALA A 208 18.49 -8.62 -7.78
C ALA A 208 20.01 -8.46 -7.99
N PRO A 209 20.51 -8.67 -9.23
CA PRO A 209 21.90 -8.34 -9.56
C PRO A 209 22.18 -6.85 -9.29
N LYS A 210 23.32 -6.53 -8.65
CA LYS A 210 23.66 -5.16 -8.21
C LYS A 210 23.58 -4.12 -9.34
N GLU A 211 23.93 -4.53 -10.56
CA GLU A 211 23.91 -3.72 -11.79
C GLU A 211 22.48 -3.40 -12.30
N ILE A 212 21.48 -4.20 -11.91
CA ILE A 212 20.10 -4.18 -12.45
C ILE A 212 19.06 -3.98 -11.32
N SER A 213 19.52 -3.57 -10.13
CA SER A 213 18.67 -3.30 -8.96
C SER A 213 17.55 -2.29 -9.27
N GLY A 214 17.85 -1.25 -10.07
CA GLY A 214 16.85 -0.26 -10.51
C GLY A 214 15.76 -0.82 -11.43
N LEU A 215 16.10 -1.71 -12.38
CA LEU A 215 15.11 -2.35 -13.26
C LEU A 215 14.24 -3.34 -12.47
N SER A 216 14.86 -4.08 -11.56
CA SER A 216 14.17 -5.00 -10.64
C SER A 216 13.17 -4.25 -9.75
N GLY A 217 13.57 -3.10 -9.19
CA GLY A 217 12.69 -2.21 -8.42
C GLY A 217 11.56 -1.61 -9.26
N GLY A 218 11.83 -1.26 -10.52
CA GLY A 218 10.82 -0.78 -11.47
C GLY A 218 9.76 -1.84 -11.78
N LEU A 219 10.17 -3.07 -12.09
CA LEU A 219 9.25 -4.20 -12.30
C LEU A 219 8.46 -4.54 -11.04
N PHE A 220 9.12 -4.57 -9.89
CA PHE A 220 8.47 -4.79 -8.59
C PHE A 220 7.36 -3.76 -8.33
N ASN A 221 7.62 -2.48 -8.60
CA ASN A 221 6.61 -1.44 -8.52
C ASN A 221 5.52 -1.59 -9.59
N MET A 222 5.85 -1.99 -10.82
CA MET A 222 4.85 -2.19 -11.87
C MET A 222 3.83 -3.26 -11.45
N PHE A 223 4.29 -4.44 -11.02
CA PHE A 223 3.40 -5.50 -10.52
C PHE A 223 2.65 -5.09 -9.25
N GLY A 224 3.32 -4.37 -8.35
CA GLY A 224 2.69 -3.82 -7.16
C GLY A 224 1.58 -2.81 -7.49
N ASN A 225 1.76 -1.92 -8.46
CA ASN A 225 0.79 -0.87 -8.80
C ASN A 225 -0.35 -1.38 -9.69
N ILE A 226 -0.16 -2.49 -10.41
CA ILE A 226 -1.27 -3.19 -11.09
C ILE A 226 -2.39 -3.52 -10.09
N SER A 227 -2.07 -3.84 -8.83
CA SER A 227 -3.09 -4.09 -7.81
C SER A 227 -3.94 -2.85 -7.49
N GLY A 228 -3.36 -1.65 -7.55
CA GLY A 228 -4.09 -0.39 -7.41
C GLY A 228 -5.07 -0.15 -8.55
N ILE A 229 -4.66 -0.48 -9.78
CA ILE A 229 -5.53 -0.37 -10.97
C ILE A 229 -6.69 -1.36 -10.87
N VAL A 230 -6.42 -2.62 -10.53
CA VAL A 230 -7.44 -3.66 -10.37
C VAL A 230 -8.41 -3.30 -9.24
N HIS A 231 -7.91 -2.82 -8.10
CA HIS A 231 -8.73 -2.38 -6.97
C HIS A 231 -9.63 -1.21 -7.36
N ALA A 232 -9.10 -0.20 -8.04
CA ALA A 232 -9.88 0.94 -8.51
C ALA A 232 -10.96 0.52 -9.52
N TYR A 233 -10.64 -0.42 -10.41
CA TYR A 233 -11.59 -0.94 -11.40
C TYR A 233 -12.71 -1.76 -10.74
N CYS A 234 -12.35 -2.66 -9.83
CA CYS A 234 -13.31 -3.50 -9.09
C CYS A 234 -14.22 -2.64 -8.19
N HIS A 235 -13.66 -1.63 -7.50
CA HIS A 235 -14.44 -0.66 -6.76
C HIS A 235 -15.41 0.10 -7.68
N ARG A 236 -14.98 0.50 -8.87
CA ARG A 236 -15.82 1.21 -9.84
C ARG A 236 -16.97 0.33 -10.33
N LEU A 237 -16.72 -0.96 -10.59
CA LEU A 237 -17.74 -1.92 -10.97
C LEU A 237 -18.77 -2.10 -9.85
N HIS A 238 -18.33 -2.29 -8.61
CA HIS A 238 -19.22 -2.47 -7.46
C HIS A 238 -20.16 -1.26 -7.27
N ARG A 239 -19.62 -0.03 -7.35
CA ARG A 239 -20.46 1.19 -7.32
C ARG A 239 -21.41 1.29 -8.52
N ARG A 240 -21.03 0.73 -9.66
CA ARG A 240 -21.87 0.73 -10.86
C ARG A 240 -23.06 -0.21 -10.66
N ASP A 241 -22.82 -1.37 -10.07
CA ASP A 241 -23.85 -2.34 -9.72
C ASP A 241 -24.78 -1.78 -8.63
N ASP A 242 -24.24 -1.18 -7.57
CA ASP A 242 -25.02 -0.49 -6.53
C ASP A 242 -25.88 0.63 -7.15
N GLY A 243 -25.30 1.44 -8.04
CA GLY A 243 -26.03 2.51 -8.72
C GLY A 243 -27.11 2.03 -9.69
N LEU A 244 -26.91 0.87 -10.33
CA LEU A 244 -27.93 0.23 -11.17
C LEU A 244 -29.06 -0.38 -10.33
N VAL A 245 -28.73 -0.99 -9.18
CA VAL A 245 -29.70 -1.51 -8.21
C VAL A 245 -30.51 -0.37 -7.59
N GLN A 246 -29.87 0.74 -7.19
CA GLN A 246 -30.57 1.92 -6.68
C GLN A 246 -31.51 2.51 -7.74
N ARG A 247 -31.03 2.67 -8.99
CA ARG A 247 -31.86 3.15 -10.10
C ARG A 247 -33.04 2.22 -10.38
N GLY A 248 -32.84 0.91 -10.31
CA GLY A 248 -33.92 -0.07 -10.43
C GLY A 248 -34.95 0.07 -9.29
N ALA A 249 -34.49 0.24 -8.06
CA ALA A 249 -35.34 0.45 -6.90
C ALA A 249 -36.11 1.80 -6.95
N ASP A 250 -35.50 2.85 -7.50
CA ASP A 250 -36.12 4.17 -7.67
C ASP A 250 -37.12 4.17 -8.85
N LEU A 251 -36.84 3.45 -9.93
CA LEU A 251 -37.80 3.18 -11.01
C LEU A 251 -39.00 2.38 -10.51
N CYS A 252 -38.80 1.34 -9.70
CA CYS A 252 -39.89 0.59 -9.08
C CYS A 252 -40.69 1.45 -8.10
N ARG A 253 -40.04 2.30 -7.30
CA ARG A 253 -40.75 3.25 -6.42
C ARG A 253 -41.52 4.32 -7.19
N GLY A 254 -40.95 4.86 -8.27
CA GLY A 254 -41.64 5.80 -9.16
C GLY A 254 -42.84 5.17 -9.87
N ALA A 255 -42.73 3.91 -10.30
CA ALA A 255 -43.83 3.16 -10.89
C ALA A 255 -44.95 2.84 -9.88
N CYS A 256 -44.60 2.50 -8.63
CA CYS A 256 -45.59 2.32 -7.56
C CYS A 256 -46.23 3.64 -7.11
N ALA A 257 -45.51 4.76 -7.13
CA ALA A 257 -46.06 6.07 -6.78
C ALA A 257 -46.92 6.69 -7.90
N GLY A 258 -46.68 6.32 -9.17
CA GLY A 258 -47.44 6.78 -10.33
C GLY A 258 -48.73 5.99 -10.62
N GLY A 259 -49.04 4.94 -9.85
CA GLY A 259 -50.23 4.09 -10.04
C GLY A 259 -51.52 4.61 -9.38
N GLY A 260 -51.50 5.81 -8.81
CA GLY A 260 -52.63 6.44 -8.13
C GLY A 260 -53.24 7.61 -8.91
N THR A 261 -53.48 7.47 -10.22
CA THR A 261 -54.32 8.44 -10.95
C THR A 261 -55.78 8.05 -10.84
N GLU A 262 -56.50 8.92 -10.13
CA GLU A 262 -57.95 9.17 -10.15
C GLU A 262 -58.69 8.60 -11.38
N LEU A 263 -59.65 7.72 -11.14
CA LEU A 263 -60.73 7.45 -12.08
C LEU A 263 -61.79 8.56 -11.91
N PRO A 264 -62.14 9.32 -12.97
CA PRO A 264 -63.16 10.35 -12.90
C PRO A 264 -64.54 9.72 -12.79
N GLY A 265 -65.42 10.40 -12.06
CA GLY A 265 -66.71 9.90 -11.59
C GLY A 265 -67.63 9.30 -12.65
N ALA A 266 -68.34 8.25 -12.23
CA ALA A 266 -69.61 7.84 -12.79
C ALA A 266 -70.64 7.90 -11.66
N GLY A 267 -71.61 8.81 -11.81
CA GLY A 267 -72.64 9.10 -10.82
C GLY A 267 -73.61 7.94 -10.60
N GLY A 268 -74.09 7.84 -9.36
CA GLY A 268 -75.26 7.05 -9.01
C GLY A 268 -76.54 7.70 -9.55
N GLY A 269 -77.37 6.88 -10.17
CA GLY A 269 -78.79 7.11 -10.37
C GLY A 269 -79.55 5.92 -9.77
N TYR A 270 -80.50 6.28 -8.89
CA TYR A 270 -81.42 5.46 -8.07
C TYR A 270 -80.87 4.93 -6.75
#